data_AF-A0A402BDB7-F1
#
_entry.id   AF-A0A402BDB7-F1
#
_cell.length_a   1.000
_cell.length_b   1.000
_cell.length_c   1.000
_cell.angle_alpha   90.00
_cell.angle_beta   90.00
_cell.angle_gamma   90.00
#
_symmetry.space_group_name_H-M   'P 1'
#
loop_
_entity.id
_entity.type
_entity.pdbx_description
1 polymer ?
#
loop_
_entity_poly.entity_id
_entity_poly.type
_entity_poly.pdbx_seq_one_letter_code
_entity_poly.pdbx_strand_id
1 'polypeptide(L)'
;MSGQTAITAHATDDIWVIGQDKEGPKTLHWDGKKWNAPTIQTTSSGAITLSDIAVIVPDNAWIVGSSQTGKDTDAVYQPILLHWDGSTWSDQVCIPESKQQMARPV
;
A
#
# COMPACT_ATOMS: atom_id res chain seq x y z
N MET A 1 1.04 0.63 21.70
CA MET A 1 0.91 0.21 20.28
C MET A 1 2.10 0.80 19.54
N SER A 2 3.03 -0.05 19.10
CA SER A 2 4.09 0.39 18.17
C SER A 2 3.41 0.57 16.82
N GLY A 3 3.33 1.80 16.31
CA GLY A 3 2.91 2.02 14.93
C GLY A 3 3.93 1.36 14.02
N GLN A 4 3.48 0.51 13.10
CA GLN A 4 4.36 -0.06 12.09
C GLN A 4 4.56 1.03 11.02
N THR A 5 5.81 1.35 10.72
CA THR A 5 6.18 2.36 9.72
C THR A 5 7.19 1.75 8.78
N ALA A 6 6.99 1.92 7.49
CA ALA A 6 7.94 1.55 6.46
C ALA A 6 8.16 2.72 5.50
N ILE A 7 9.35 2.79 4.91
CA ILE A 7 9.75 3.81 3.96
C ILE A 7 10.48 3.13 2.80
N THR A 8 10.22 3.60 1.59
CA THR A 8 10.92 3.16 0.39
C THR A 8 11.14 4.33 -0.55
N ALA A 9 12.18 4.25 -1.37
CA ALA A 9 12.50 5.26 -2.38
C ALA A 9 12.91 4.57 -3.67
N HIS A 10 12.23 4.89 -4.76
CA HIS A 10 12.58 4.43 -6.10
C HIS A 10 13.46 5.47 -6.81
N ALA A 11 13.24 6.76 -6.54
CA ALA A 11 14.04 7.88 -7.05
C ALA A 11 14.06 9.05 -6.05
N THR A 12 14.84 10.10 -6.36
CA THR A 12 14.93 11.31 -5.51
C THR A 12 13.63 12.11 -5.42
N ASP A 13 12.72 11.86 -6.35
CA ASP A 13 11.40 12.47 -6.51
C ASP A 13 10.26 11.45 -6.36
N ASP A 14 10.56 10.26 -5.83
CA ASP A 14 9.59 9.20 -5.61
C ASP A 14 9.93 8.42 -4.33
N ILE A 15 9.48 8.97 -3.20
CA ILE A 15 9.67 8.40 -1.86
C ILE A 15 8.31 8.18 -1.21
N TRP A 16 8.09 6.98 -0.70
CA TRP A 16 6.85 6.62 -0.02
C TRP A 16 7.10 6.27 1.43
N VAL A 17 6.20 6.73 2.30
CA VAL A 17 6.12 6.33 3.70
C VAL A 17 4.73 5.77 3.95
N ILE A 18 4.66 4.62 4.62
CA ILE A 18 3.42 4.07 5.15
C ILE A 18 3.47 4.04 6.67
N GLY A 19 2.31 4.20 7.29
CA GLY A 19 2.21 4.14 8.74
C GLY A 19 0.78 4.04 9.21
N GLN A 20 0.61 4.23 10.52
CA GLN A 20 -0.69 4.21 11.16
C GLN A 20 -0.74 5.25 12.28
N ASP A 21 -1.85 5.97 12.36
CA ASP A 21 -2.16 6.86 13.48
C ASP A 21 -3.51 6.47 14.12
N LYS A 22 -4.07 7.37 14.94
CA LYS A 22 -5.34 7.14 15.64
C LYS A 22 -6.56 7.05 14.71
N GLU A 23 -6.45 7.59 13.50
CA GLU A 23 -7.52 7.60 12.51
C GLU A 23 -7.43 6.42 11.55
N GLY A 24 -6.29 5.72 11.51
CA GLY A 24 -6.10 4.52 10.71
C GLY A 24 -4.78 4.53 9.91
N PRO A 25 -4.68 3.69 8.88
CA PRO A 25 -3.49 3.63 8.04
C PRO A 25 -3.31 4.93 7.24
N LYS A 26 -2.06 5.35 7.06
CA LYS A 26 -1.68 6.55 6.31
C LYS A 26 -0.61 6.22 5.28
N THR A 27 -0.64 6.94 4.16
CA THR A 27 0.45 6.98 3.18
C THR A 27 0.91 8.42 2.98
N LEU A 28 2.21 8.60 2.77
CA LEU A 28 2.81 9.86 2.33
C LEU A 28 3.69 9.60 1.11
N HIS A 29 3.65 10.51 0.15
CA HIS A 29 4.41 10.44 -1.09
C HIS A 29 5.14 11.75 -1.37
N TRP A 30 6.45 11.68 -1.51
CA TRP A 30 7.26 12.79 -1.99
C TRP A 30 7.34 12.77 -3.51
N ASP A 31 6.91 13.86 -4.14
CA ASP A 31 6.90 14.01 -5.61
C ASP A 31 8.12 14.80 -6.15
N GLY A 32 9.19 14.93 -5.36
CA GLY A 32 10.34 15.78 -5.69
C GLY A 32 10.20 17.23 -5.26
N LYS A 33 9.00 17.68 -4.88
CA LYS A 33 8.72 19.08 -4.51
C LYS A 33 7.97 19.21 -3.19
N LYS A 34 7.01 18.33 -2.93
CA LYS A 34 6.18 18.34 -1.73
C LYS A 34 5.78 16.93 -1.33
N TRP A 35 5.39 16.80 -0.06
CA TRP A 35 4.73 15.62 0.44
C TRP A 35 3.23 15.70 0.14
N ASN A 36 2.70 14.65 -0.47
CA ASN A 36 1.28 14.42 -0.67
C ASN A 36 0.83 13.27 0.26
N ALA A 37 -0.46 13.21 0.58
CA ALA A 37 -1.03 12.15 1.42
C ALA A 37 -2.18 11.46 0.70
N PRO A 38 -1.91 10.55 -0.26
CA PRO A 38 -2.95 9.83 -0.98
C PRO A 38 -3.80 8.97 -0.04
N THR A 39 -5.11 8.98 -0.29
CA THR A 39 -6.05 8.20 0.50
C THR A 39 -6.01 6.73 0.09
N ILE A 40 -6.10 5.83 1.06
CA ILE A 40 -6.30 4.40 0.84
C ILE A 40 -7.79 4.15 0.60
N GLN A 41 -8.13 3.62 -0.58
CA GLN A 41 -9.46 3.11 -0.86
C GLN A 41 -9.48 1.61 -0.57
N THR A 42 -10.31 1.22 0.40
CA THR A 42 -10.45 -0.18 0.79
C THR A 42 -11.91 -0.53 1.03
N THR A 43 -12.25 -1.75 0.67
CA THR A 43 -13.54 -2.41 0.86
C THR A 43 -13.57 -3.22 2.16
N SER A 44 -12.42 -3.34 2.85
CA SER A 44 -12.37 -4.02 4.14
C SER A 44 -13.18 -3.26 5.19
N SER A 45 -14.03 -4.00 5.91
CA SER A 45 -14.75 -3.49 7.08
C SER A 45 -13.95 -3.59 8.37
N GLY A 46 -12.74 -4.17 8.31
CA GLY A 46 -11.87 -4.39 9.46
C GLY A 46 -10.90 -3.24 9.73
N ALA A 47 -10.30 -3.25 10.92
CA ALA A 47 -9.18 -2.37 11.23
C ALA A 47 -7.96 -2.79 10.41
N ILE A 48 -7.36 -1.84 9.68
CA ILE A 48 -6.22 -2.10 8.80
C ILE A 48 -4.91 -1.81 9.52
N THR A 49 -3.95 -2.72 9.35
CA THR A 49 -2.55 -2.54 9.69
C THR A 49 -1.70 -2.75 8.45
N LEU A 50 -0.87 -1.77 8.12
CA LEU A 50 0.08 -1.84 7.02
C LEU A 50 1.41 -2.38 7.53
N SER A 51 2.04 -3.27 6.78
CA SER A 51 3.27 -3.94 7.20
C SER A 51 4.49 -3.53 6.40
N ASP A 52 4.37 -3.45 5.07
CA ASP A 52 5.48 -3.07 4.20
C ASP A 52 5.00 -2.47 2.88
N ILE A 53 5.91 -1.79 2.18
CA ILE A 53 5.68 -1.15 0.88
C ILE A 53 6.84 -1.42 -0.09
N ALA A 54 6.50 -1.72 -1.34
CA ALA A 54 7.45 -1.83 -2.44
C ALA A 54 7.02 -0.93 -3.60
N VAL A 55 7.95 -0.12 -4.11
CA VAL A 55 7.76 0.69 -5.33
C VAL A 55 8.58 0.07 -6.44
N ILE A 56 7.92 -0.31 -7.52
CA ILE A 56 8.55 -0.96 -8.69
C ILE A 56 8.87 0.10 -9.74
N VAL A 57 7.90 0.97 -10.03
CA VAL A 57 8.00 2.19 -10.85
C VAL A 57 7.01 3.22 -10.30
N PRO A 58 7.07 4.52 -10.68
CA PRO A 58 6.27 5.57 -10.05
C PRO A 58 4.75 5.31 -10.00
N ASP A 59 4.21 4.63 -11.03
CA ASP A 59 2.78 4.28 -11.13
C ASP A 59 2.51 2.81 -10.80
N ASN A 60 3.43 2.15 -10.10
CA ASN A 60 3.30 0.76 -9.69
C ASN A 60 3.98 0.54 -8.34
N ALA A 61 3.19 0.67 -7.30
CA ALA A 61 3.63 0.40 -5.93
C ALA A 61 2.61 -0.50 -5.23
N TRP A 62 3.10 -1.27 -4.27
CA TRP A 62 2.34 -2.29 -3.57
C TRP A 62 2.54 -2.15 -2.07
N ILE A 63 1.45 -2.20 -1.31
CA ILE A 63 1.47 -2.29 0.15
C ILE A 63 0.87 -3.62 0.56
N VAL A 64 1.51 -4.27 1.52
CA VAL A 64 0.99 -5.47 2.18
C VAL A 64 0.63 -5.18 3.62
N GLY A 65 -0.32 -5.94 4.15
CA GLY A 65 -0.73 -5.84 5.54
C GLY A 65 -1.82 -6.82 5.91
N SER A 66 -2.57 -6.50 6.95
CA SER A 66 -3.74 -7.26 7.36
C SER A 66 -4.92 -6.37 7.70
N SER A 67 -6.13 -6.87 7.47
CA SER A 67 -7.34 -6.35 8.10
C SER A 67 -7.80 -7.27 9.22
N GLN A 68 -8.27 -6.68 10.31
CA GLN A 68 -8.79 -7.37 11.48
C GLN A 68 -10.28 -7.09 11.62
N THR A 69 -11.09 -8.15 11.61
CA THR A 69 -12.51 -8.08 12.00
C THR A 69 -12.72 -8.82 13.32
N GLY A 70 -13.77 -8.49 14.07
CA GLY A 70 -13.97 -9.02 15.41
C GLY A 70 -13.00 -8.42 16.44
N LYS A 71 -13.05 -8.93 17.68
CA LYS A 71 -12.19 -8.51 18.79
C LYS A 71 -11.82 -9.71 19.65
N ASP A 72 -10.75 -9.57 20.42
CA ASP A 72 -10.29 -10.58 21.39
C ASP A 72 -10.15 -11.98 20.76
N THR A 73 -10.81 -13.00 21.30
CA THR A 73 -10.73 -14.38 20.82
C THR A 73 -11.43 -14.62 19.48
N ASP A 74 -12.29 -13.69 19.05
CA ASP A 74 -13.05 -13.78 17.80
C ASP A 74 -12.38 -12.98 16.67
N ALA A 75 -11.16 -12.48 16.90
CA ALA A 75 -10.41 -11.73 15.91
C ALA A 75 -10.07 -12.60 14.69
N VAL A 76 -10.54 -12.18 13.52
CA VAL A 76 -10.19 -12.78 12.23
C VAL A 76 -9.30 -11.81 11.47
N TYR A 77 -8.13 -12.29 11.07
CA TYR A 77 -7.16 -11.54 10.28
C TYR A 77 -7.19 -12.02 8.83
N GLN A 78 -7.35 -11.08 7.90
CA GLN A 78 -7.27 -11.34 6.46
C GLN A 78 -6.12 -10.56 5.86
N PRO A 79 -5.31 -11.16 4.97
CA PRO A 79 -4.27 -10.41 4.27
C PRO A 79 -4.90 -9.33 3.39
N ILE A 80 -4.22 -8.19 3.30
CA ILE A 80 -4.56 -7.15 2.33
C ILE A 80 -3.38 -6.89 1.40
N LEU A 81 -3.71 -6.57 0.16
CA LEU A 81 -2.78 -6.15 -0.87
C LEU A 81 -3.35 -4.88 -1.51
N LEU A 82 -2.67 -3.76 -1.35
CA LEU A 82 -3.06 -2.49 -1.95
C LEU A 82 -2.13 -2.19 -3.11
N HIS A 83 -2.68 -1.70 -4.21
CA HIS A 83 -1.91 -1.28 -5.39
C HIS A 83 -2.12 0.20 -5.66
N TRP A 84 -1.02 0.89 -5.96
CA TRP A 84 -1.00 2.24 -6.50
C TRP A 84 -0.94 2.19 -8.01
N ASP A 85 -1.91 2.80 -8.67
CA ASP A 85 -2.04 2.85 -10.13
C ASP A 85 -1.54 4.16 -10.76
N GLY A 86 -0.80 4.98 -10.00
CA GLY A 86 -0.42 6.34 -10.38
C GLY A 86 -1.35 7.41 -9.85
N SER A 87 -2.49 7.05 -9.24
CA SER A 87 -3.45 8.03 -8.72
C SER A 87 -4.16 7.62 -7.44
N THR A 88 -4.43 6.35 -7.21
CA THR A 88 -5.16 5.90 -6.02
C THR A 88 -4.67 4.54 -5.53
N TRP A 89 -4.60 4.38 -4.21
CA TRP A 89 -4.42 3.09 -3.58
C TRP A 89 -5.75 2.34 -3.54
N SER A 90 -5.79 1.13 -4.08
CA SER A 90 -6.99 0.28 -4.07
C SER A 90 -6.66 -1.16 -3.69
N ASP A 91 -7.60 -1.84 -3.02
CA ASP A 91 -7.48 -3.29 -2.79
C ASP A 91 -7.34 -4.03 -4.11
N GLN A 92 -6.42 -4.99 -4.15
CA GLN A 92 -6.32 -5.97 -5.22
C GLN A 92 -6.78 -7.33 -4.72
N VAL A 93 -7.78 -7.88 -5.42
CA VAL A 93 -8.36 -9.20 -5.12
C VAL A 93 -7.42 -10.33 -5.57
N CYS A 94 -6.57 -10.07 -6.56
CA CYS A 94 -5.59 -11.01 -7.09
C CYS A 94 -4.22 -10.35 -7.21
N ILE A 95 -3.17 -11.13 -6.95
CA ILE A 95 -1.84 -10.78 -7.45
C ILE A 95 -1.97 -10.80 -8.97
N PRO A 96 -1.72 -9.69 -9.69
CA PRO A 96 -1.81 -9.72 -11.14
C PRO A 96 -0.83 -10.78 -11.64
N GLU A 97 -1.33 -11.71 -12.47
CA GLU A 97 -0.47 -12.65 -13.16
C GLU A 97 0.62 -11.85 -13.89
N SER A 98 1.86 -12.31 -13.82
CA SER A 98 2.94 -11.71 -14.57
C SER A 98 2.65 -11.86 -16.06
N LYS A 99 1.92 -10.91 -16.67
CA LYS A 99 2.09 -10.63 -18.08
C LYS A 99 3.44 -9.95 -18.19
N GLN A 100 4.49 -10.76 -18.25
CA GLN A 100 5.72 -10.33 -18.89
C GLN A 100 5.31 -9.65 -20.19
N GLN A 101 5.56 -8.35 -20.29
CA GLN A 101 5.53 -7.62 -21.54
C GLN A 101 6.69 -8.19 -22.40
N MET A 102 6.50 -9.41 -22.92
CA MET A 102 7.27 -9.93 -24.03
C MET A 102 6.79 -9.20 -25.28
N ALA A 103 7.36 -8.03 -25.54
CA ALA A 103 7.44 -7.47 -26.87
C ALA A 103 8.91 -7.16 -27.14
N ARG A 104 9.64 -8.18 -27.59
CA ARG A 104 10.88 -7.97 -28.36
C ARG A 104 10.47 -7.29 -29.67
N PRO A 105 11.11 -6.19 -30.08
CA PRO A 105 10.86 -5.64 -31.41
C PRO A 105 11.25 -6.66 -32.48
N VAL A 106 10.42 -6.77 -33.52
CA VAL A 106 10.78 -7.37 -34.81
C VAL A 106 11.62 -6.38 -35.59
#